data_AF-A0A7J2JND5-F1
#
_entry.id   AF-A0A7J2JND5-F1
#
_cell.length_a   1.000
_cell.length_b   1.000
_cell.length_c   1.000
_cell.angle_alpha   90.00
_cell.angle_beta   90.00
_cell.angle_gamma   90.00
#
_symmetry.space_group_name_H-M   'P 1'
#
loop_
_entity.id
_entity.type
_entity.pdbx_description
1 polymer ?
#
loop_
_entity_poly.entity_id
_entity_poly.type
_entity_poly.pdbx_seq_one_letter_code
_entity_poly.pdbx_strand_id
1 'polypeptide(L)' 'IQAGHMKLHARNIAMAVGATPEEVDRIVEKMIRERKISLDRAKEILEEIRGE' A
#
# COMPACT_ATOMS: atom_id res chain seq x y z
N ILE A 1 1.23 9.03 15.37
CA ILE A 1 0.21 8.35 14.54
C ILE A 1 -0.21 7.08 15.27
N GLN A 2 -1.45 7.00 15.78
CA GLN A 2 -1.97 5.80 16.45
C GLN A 2 -1.97 4.60 15.48
N ALA A 3 -1.77 3.37 15.99
CA ALA A 3 -1.65 2.15 15.17
C ALA A 3 -2.85 1.91 14.22
N GLY A 4 -4.07 2.30 14.63
CA GLY A 4 -5.26 2.24 13.77
C GLY A 4 -5.22 3.21 12.58
N HIS A 5 -4.57 4.37 12.72
CA HIS A 5 -4.49 5.37 11.66
C HIS A 5 -3.46 5.01 10.58
N MET A 6 -2.38 4.30 10.91
CA MET A 6 -1.39 3.89 9.91
C MET A 6 -1.96 2.91 8.88
N LYS A 7 -2.81 1.96 9.31
CA LYS A 7 -3.42 0.99 8.39
C LYS A 7 -4.40 1.68 7.44
N LEU A 8 -5.21 2.61 7.93
CA LEU A 8 -6.12 3.40 7.10
C LEU A 8 -5.35 4.30 6.13
N HIS A 9 -4.29 4.96 6.60
CA HIS A 9 -3.45 5.80 5.75
C HIS A 9 -2.76 5.00 4.63
N ALA A 10 -2.21 3.83 4.97
CA ALA A 10 -1.65 2.89 3.99
C ALA A 10 -2.70 2.43 2.96
N ARG A 11 -3.93 2.10 3.41
CA ARG A 11 -5.04 1.75 2.50
C ARG A 11 -5.38 2.90 1.55
N ASN A 12 -5.47 4.13 2.06
CA ASN A 12 -5.76 5.30 1.24
C ASN A 12 -4.70 5.52 0.15
N ILE A 13 -3.43 5.32 0.50
CA ILE A 13 -2.33 5.40 -0.47
C ILE A 13 -2.43 4.29 -1.52
N ALA A 14 -2.68 3.05 -1.10
CA ALA A 14 -2.83 1.93 -2.02
C ALA A 14 -4.01 2.14 -3.00
N MET A 15 -5.14 2.66 -2.52
CA MET A 15 -6.26 3.01 -3.39
C MET A 15 -5.92 4.16 -4.36
N ALA A 16 -5.15 5.16 -3.90
CA ALA A 16 -4.76 6.30 -4.72
C ALA A 16 -3.85 5.95 -5.91
N VAL A 17 -3.15 4.82 -5.86
CA VAL A 17 -2.36 4.30 -6.99
C VAL A 17 -3.17 3.41 -7.94
N GLY A 18 -4.49 3.31 -7.75
CA GLY A 18 -5.39 2.53 -8.60
C GLY A 18 -5.35 1.02 -8.34
N ALA A 19 -4.97 0.62 -7.11
CA ALA A 19 -5.03 -0.77 -6.69
C ALA A 19 -6.49 -1.22 -6.49
N THR A 20 -6.80 -2.42 -6.97
CA THR A 20 -8.05 -3.14 -6.68
C THR A 20 -8.13 -3.54 -5.20
N PRO A 21 -9.32 -3.85 -4.66
CA PRO A 21 -9.46 -4.26 -3.26
C PRO A 21 -8.52 -5.42 -2.85
N GLU A 22 -8.29 -6.38 -3.75
CA GLU A 22 -7.40 -7.52 -3.54
C GLU A 22 -5.92 -7.11 -3.52
N GLU A 23 -5.53 -6.14 -4.35
CA GLU A 23 -4.18 -5.58 -4.39
C GLU A 23 -3.89 -4.68 -3.19
N VAL A 24 -4.89 -3.90 -2.74
CA VAL A 24 -4.77 -2.98 -1.60
C VAL A 24 -4.27 -3.71 -0.35
N ASP A 25 -4.84 -4.88 -0.03
CA ASP A 25 -4.45 -5.63 1.16
C ASP A 25 -2.97 -6.05 1.10
N ARG A 26 -2.51 -6.50 -0.08
CA ARG A 26 -1.11 -6.91 -0.32
C ARG A 26 -0.15 -5.72 -0.24
N ILE A 27 -0.52 -4.58 -0.82
CA ILE A 27 0.29 -3.34 -0.78
C ILE A 27 0.42 -2.83 0.65
N VAL A 28 -0.69 -2.79 1.39
CA VAL A 28 -0.72 -2.32 2.78
C VAL A 28 0.14 -3.18 3.69
N GLU A 29 0.02 -4.51 3.58
CA GLU A 29 0.83 -5.43 4.37
C GLU A 29 2.33 -5.20 4.13
N LYS A 30 2.72 -5.06 2.86
CA LYS A 30 4.12 -4.87 2.48
C LYS A 30 4.66 -3.51 2.92
N MET A 31 3.91 -2.41 2.74
CA MET A 31 4.30 -1.08 3.23
C MET A 31 4.46 -1.04 4.76
N ILE A 32 3.58 -1.70 5.51
CA ILE A 32 3.67 -1.80 6.98
C ILE A 32 4.89 -2.62 7.39
N ARG A 33 5.11 -3.78 6.74
CA ARG A 33 6.25 -4.66 7.00
C ARG A 33 7.58 -3.95 6.75
N GLU A 34 7.67 -3.16 5.68
CA GLU A 34 8.85 -2.37 5.32
C GLU A 34 8.97 -1.06 6.11
N ARG A 35 7.93 -0.69 6.88
CA ARG A 35 7.78 0.64 7.51
C ARG A 35 7.94 1.80 6.53
N LYS A 36 7.60 1.58 5.25
CA LYS A 36 7.70 2.56 4.15
C LYS A 36 6.32 2.78 3.56
N ILE A 37 5.60 3.76 4.12
CA ILE A 37 4.25 4.13 3.69
C ILE A 37 4.37 5.42 2.86
N SER A 38 4.46 5.28 1.53
CA SER A 38 4.51 6.39 0.59
C SER A 38 3.83 6.05 -0.73
N LEU A 39 3.40 7.06 -1.48
CA LEU A 39 2.80 6.88 -2.82
C LEU A 39 3.76 6.17 -3.77
N ASP A 40 5.04 6.57 -3.81
CA ASP A 40 6.03 5.95 -4.69
C ASP A 40 6.20 4.46 -4.37
N ARG A 41 6.27 4.11 -3.07
CA ARG A 41 6.41 2.70 -2.70
C ARG A 41 5.14 1.90 -3.02
N ALA A 42 3.97 2.49 -2.86
CA ALA A 42 2.74 1.81 -3.25
C ALA A 42 2.66 1.54 -4.76
N LYS A 43 3.19 2.43 -5.61
CA LYS A 43 3.32 2.20 -7.06
C LYS A 43 4.27 1.07 -7.37
N GLU A 44 5.49 1.10 -6.81
CA GLU A 44 6.48 0.03 -6.99
C GLU A 44 5.89 -1.34 -6.60
N ILE A 45 5.20 -1.43 -5.46
CA ILE A 45 4.58 -2.68 -5.02
C ILE A 45 3.45 -3.12 -5.96
N LEU A 46 2.67 -2.18 -6.49
CA LEU A 46 1.60 -2.49 -7.44
C LEU A 46 2.17 -3.06 -8.75
N GLU A 47 3.24 -2.47 -9.29
CA GLU A 47 3.98 -2.96 -10.45
C GLU A 47 4.52 -4.38 -10.18
N GLU A 48 5.17 -4.58 -9.03
CA GLU A 48 5.67 -5.90 -8.59
C GLU A 48 4.54 -6.95 -8.48
N ILE A 49 3.32 -6.56 -8.07
CA ILE A 49 2.16 -7.46 -7.96
C ILE A 49 1.61 -7.83 -9.34
N ARG A 50 1.55 -6.87 -10.26
CA ARG A 50 1.02 -7.06 -11.63
C ARG A 50 2.04 -7.72 -12.57
N GLY A 51 3.30 -7.78 -12.17
CA GLY A 51 4.38 -8.37 -12.96
C GLY A 51 4.89 -7.45 -14.06
N GLU A 52 4.83 -6.14 -13.83
CA GLU A 52 5.38 -5.10 -14.71
C GLU A 52 6.81 -4.73 -14.33
#